data_AF-A0A958CK04-F1
#
_entry.id   AF-A0A958CK04-F1
#
_cell.length_a   1.000
_cell.length_b   1.000
_cell.length_c   1.000
_cell.angle_alpha   90.00
_cell.angle_beta   90.00
_cell.angle_gamma   90.00
#
_symmetry.space_group_name_H-M   'P 1'
#
loop_
_entity.id
_entity.type
_entity.pdbx_description
1 polymer ?
#
loop_
_entity_poly.entity_id
_entity_poly.type
_entity_poly.pdbx_seq_one_letter_code
_entity_poly.pdbx_strand_id
1 'polypeptide(L)' 'RTLDYLLRMLRQRHPATLHVCTLLDKRERREINVPIDYVGFEVPDEFVVGYGLDFAEYYRQLPFIGVLKPEIYQ' A
#
# COMPACT_ATOMS: atom_id res chain seq x y z
N ARG A 1 -1.04 -10.53 0.21
CA ARG A 1 -0.33 -11.65 -0.46
C ARG A 1 1.13 -11.30 -0.80
N THR A 2 1.39 -10.33 -1.69
CA THR A 2 2.76 -9.98 -2.13
C THR A 2 3.68 -9.57 -0.97
N LEU A 3 3.20 -8.70 -0.06
CA LEU A 3 3.98 -8.27 1.10
C LEU A 3 4.37 -9.45 2.00
N ASP A 4 3.45 -10.38 2.27
CA ASP A 4 3.74 -11.58 3.09
C ASP A 4 4.86 -12.42 2.46
N TYR A 5 4.81 -12.64 1.14
CA TYR A 5 5.88 -13.34 0.41
C TYR A 5 7.24 -12.65 0.55
N LEU A 6 7.28 -11.32 0.35
CA LEU A 6 8.50 -10.54 0.51
C LEU A 6 9.06 -10.64 1.92
N LEU A 7 8.21 -10.54 2.96
CA LEU A 7 8.65 -10.66 4.35
C LEU A 7 9.21 -12.05 4.66
N ARG A 8 8.59 -13.12 4.15
CA ARG A 8 9.12 -14.49 4.30
C ARG A 8 10.50 -14.62 3.65
N MET A 9 10.66 -14.12 2.43
CA MET A 9 11.93 -14.15 1.70
C MET A 9 13.01 -13.34 2.43
N LEU A 10 12.69 -12.14 2.93
CA LEU A 10 13.63 -11.29 3.66
C LEU A 10 14.04 -11.93 4.99
N ARG A 11 13.11 -12.55 5.73
CA ARG A 11 13.42 -13.26 6.99
C ARG A 11 14.40 -14.42 6.81
N GLN A 12 14.36 -15.12 5.68
CA GLN A 12 15.31 -16.19 5.37
C GLN A 12 16.77 -15.71 5.27
N ARG A 13 17.00 -14.41 5.12
CA ARG A 13 18.33 -13.80 5.10
C ARG A 13 18.87 -13.43 6.49
N HIS A 14 18.13 -13.78 7.56
CA HIS A 14 18.51 -13.56 8.96
C HIS A 14 18.85 -12.08 9.28
N PRO A 15 17.98 -11.11 8.94
CA PRO A 15 18.19 -9.73 9.36
C PRO A 15 18.12 -9.62 10.88
N ALA A 16 18.86 -8.67 11.47
CA ALA A 16 18.79 -8.41 12.91
C ALA A 16 17.38 -7.98 13.36
N THR A 17 16.72 -7.16 12.55
CA THR A 17 15.33 -6.70 12.75
C THR A 17 14.64 -6.51 11.39
N LEU A 18 13.32 -6.70 11.35
CA LEU A 18 12.52 -6.46 10.15
C LEU A 18 11.16 -5.87 10.54
N HIS A 19 10.87 -4.66 10.06
CA HIS A 19 9.62 -3.94 10.30
C HIS A 19 8.99 -3.48 8.98
N VAL A 20 7.69 -3.23 9.02
CA VAL A 20 6.91 -2.71 7.89
C VAL A 20 6.36 -1.35 8.24
N CYS A 21 6.59 -0.39 7.34
CA CYS A 21 5.95 0.93 7.34
C CYS A 21 5.11 1.08 6.07
N THR A 22 3.87 1.54 6.20
CA THR A 22 3.02 1.91 5.07
C THR A 22 2.46 3.31 5.24
N LEU A 23 2.36 4.05 4.14
CA LEU A 23 1.69 5.34 4.13
C LEU A 23 0.18 5.18 4.23
N LEU A 24 -0.39 4.23 3.48
CA LEU A 24 -1.83 3.96 3.42
C LEU A 24 -2.09 2.50 3.80
N ASP A 25 -3.04 2.27 4.71
CA ASP A 25 -3.52 0.94 5.09
C ASP A 25 -5.02 0.80 4.83
N LYS A 26 -5.38 -0.08 3.90
CA LYS A 26 -6.77 -0.44 3.58
C LYS A 26 -7.14 -1.71 4.35
N ARG A 27 -7.51 -1.56 5.63
CA ARG A 27 -7.74 -2.70 6.53
C ARG A 27 -8.81 -3.66 6.01
N GLU A 28 -9.86 -3.14 5.39
CA GLU A 28 -11.00 -3.92 4.88
C GLU A 28 -10.62 -4.90 3.76
N ARG A 29 -9.54 -4.64 3.02
CA ARG A 29 -9.05 -5.50 1.92
C ARG A 29 -8.02 -6.54 2.34
N ARG A 30 -7.70 -6.68 3.64
CA ARG A 30 -6.67 -7.62 4.08
C ARG A 30 -7.15 -9.07 3.99
N GLU A 31 -6.71 -9.76 2.95
CA GLU A 31 -6.85 -11.22 2.85
C GLU A 31 -5.93 -11.99 3.79
N ILE A 32 -4.77 -11.41 4.12
CA ILE A 32 -3.75 -12.02 4.98
C ILE A 32 -3.35 -10.97 6.00
N ASN A 33 -3.41 -11.35 7.28
CA ASN A 33 -3.02 -10.45 8.35
C ASN A 33 -1.49 -10.39 8.44
N VAL A 34 -0.90 -9.32 7.90
CA VAL A 34 0.53 -9.03 8.01
C VAL A 34 0.72 -7.96 9.09
N PRO A 35 1.59 -8.18 10.09
CA PRO A 35 1.89 -7.14 11.08
C PRO A 35 2.52 -5.93 10.38
N ILE A 36 1.93 -4.76 10.58
CA ILE A 36 2.48 -3.48 10.15
C ILE A 36 2.83 -2.69 11.40
N ASP A 37 4.09 -2.30 11.52
CA ASP A 37 4.62 -1.61 12.70
C ASP A 37 4.31 -0.11 12.65
N TYR A 38 4.28 0.47 11.45
CA TYR A 38 4.05 1.90 11.25
C TYR A 38 3.00 2.13 10.17
N VAL A 39 1.93 2.83 10.52
CA VAL A 39 0.85 3.20 9.60
C VAL A 39 0.74 4.72 9.57
N GLY A 40 0.80 5.31 8.37
CA GLY A 40 0.55 6.74 8.18
C GLY A 40 -0.94 7.07 8.29
N PHE A 41 -1.75 6.48 7.43
CA PHE A 41 -3.19 6.71 7.37
C PHE A 41 -3.96 5.41 7.12
N GLU A 42 -5.03 5.21 7.86
CA GLU A 42 -6.05 4.21 7.54
C GLU A 42 -7.05 4.85 6.59
N VAL A 43 -7.31 4.19 5.45
CA VAL A 43 -8.18 4.73 4.40
C VAL A 43 -9.23 3.70 3.98
N PRO A 44 -10.43 4.16 3.56
CA PRO A 44 -11.47 3.27 3.04
C PRO A 44 -11.02 2.59 1.74
N ASP A 45 -11.80 1.64 1.28
CA ASP A 45 -11.54 0.94 0.03
C ASP A 45 -11.90 1.75 -1.23
N GLU A 46 -11.17 2.85 -1.44
CA GLU A 46 -11.35 3.77 -2.58
C GLU A 46 -10.19 3.67 -3.56
N PHE A 47 -10.43 3.87 -4.86
CA PHE A 47 -9.34 3.90 -5.83
C PHE A 47 -8.55 5.21 -5.69
N VAL A 48 -7.36 5.16 -5.09
CA VAL A 48 -6.53 6.33 -4.80
C VAL A 48 -5.34 6.45 -5.76
N VAL A 49 -5.02 7.68 -6.15
CA VAL A 49 -3.88 8.04 -7.01
C VAL A 49 -3.10 9.22 -6.42
N GLY A 50 -1.89 9.46 -6.93
CA GLY A 50 -1.01 10.53 -6.44
C GLY A 50 0.04 10.04 -5.45
N TYR A 51 1.05 10.87 -5.22
CA TYR A 51 2.16 10.55 -4.30
C TYR A 51 2.84 9.19 -4.58
N GLY A 52 3.09 8.91 -5.87
CA GLY A 52 3.65 7.64 -6.35
C GLY A 52 2.62 6.57 -6.72
N LEU A 53 1.36 6.69 -6.27
CA LEU A 53 0.24 5.82 -6.67
C LEU A 53 -0.26 6.22 -8.06
N ASP A 54 -0.60 5.24 -8.88
CA ASP A 54 -0.94 5.45 -10.29
C ASP A 54 -2.25 4.85 -10.73
N PHE A 55 -2.72 5.35 -11.88
CA PHE A 55 -3.67 4.68 -12.74
C PHE A 55 -3.16 4.78 -14.18
N ALA A 56 -2.94 3.63 -14.83
CA ALA A 56 -2.37 3.56 -16.17
C ALA A 56 -1.07 4.38 -16.32
N GLU A 57 -0.19 4.33 -15.31
CA GLU A 57 1.06 5.11 -15.21
C GLU A 57 0.90 6.63 -15.03
N TYR A 58 -0.31 7.16 -14.97
CA TYR A 58 -0.56 8.58 -14.71
C TYR A 58 -0.67 8.88 -13.21
N TYR A 59 -0.64 10.17 -12.88
CA TYR A 59 -0.93 10.76 -11.56
C TYR A 59 0.12 10.58 -10.47
N ARG A 60 1.16 9.75 -10.64
CA ARG A 60 2.24 9.54 -9.64
C ARG A 60 2.86 10.84 -9.12
N GLN A 61 2.99 11.85 -9.98
CA GLN A 61 3.65 13.12 -9.68
C GLN A 61 2.84 14.08 -8.81
N LEU A 62 1.56 13.80 -8.55
CA LEU A 62 0.73 14.69 -7.74
C LEU A 62 1.30 14.76 -6.30
N PRO A 63 1.44 15.96 -5.71
CA PRO A 63 2.00 16.14 -4.38
C PRO A 63 1.01 15.80 -3.25
N PHE A 64 -0.16 15.26 -3.61
CA PHE A 64 -1.24 14.85 -2.71
C PHE A 64 -1.81 13.51 -3.17
N ILE A 65 -2.56 12.88 -2.28
CA ILE A 65 -3.31 11.65 -2.56
C ILE A 65 -4.78 12.03 -2.75
N GLY A 66 -5.42 11.53 -3.80
CA GLY A 66 -6.83 11.77 -4.09
C GLY A 66 -7.54 10.51 -4.57
N VAL A 67 -8.86 10.52 -4.48
CA VAL A 67 -9.71 9.45 -5.02
C VAL A 67 -9.95 9.71 -6.51
N LEU A 68 -9.68 8.71 -7.35
CA LEU A 68 -9.95 8.75 -8.77
C LEU A 68 -11.45 8.60 -9.01
N LYS A 69 -12.02 9.43 -9.88
CA LYS A 69 -13.46 9.34 -10.16
C LYS A 69 -13.79 8.10 -11.00
N PRO A 70 -14.91 7.40 -10.74
CA PRO A 70 -15.28 6.18 -11.45
C PRO A 70 -15.35 6.31 -12.97
N GLU A 71 -15.74 7.47 -13.50
CA GLU A 71 -15.88 7.69 -14.95
C GLU A 71 -14.55 7.58 -15.73
N ILE A 72 -13.41 7.50 -15.03
CA ILE A 72 -12.08 7.37 -15.63
C ILE A 72 -11.67 5.91 -15.80
N TYR A 73 -12.24 4.98 -15.03
CA TYR A 73 -11.81 3.57 -15.00
C TYR A 73 -12.96 2.56 -15.13
N GLN A 74 -14.21 3.02 -15.20
CA GLN A 74 -15.40 2.23 -15.48
C GLN A 74 -15.90 2.45 -16.90
#